data_AF-A0A969WNB6-F1
#
_entry.id   AF-A0A969WNB6-F1
#
_cell.length_a   1.000
_cell.length_b   1.000
_cell.length_c   1.000
_cell.angle_alpha   90.00
_cell.angle_beta   90.00
_cell.angle_gamma   90.00
#
_symmetry.space_group_name_H-M   'P 1'
#
loop_
_entity.id
_entity.type
_entity.pdbx_description
1 polymer ?
#
loop_
_entity_poly.entity_id
_entity_poly.type
_entity_poly.pdbx_seq_one_letter_code
_entity_poly.pdbx_strand_id
1 'polypeptide(L)'
;MEKILIVGGFGFLGQYIANEANKNKYQVVVCDIKPDAPIFNTGINVIDYNFLEASDEESINIFKNYDYLVFCGGRDDRHMPKGDAKKFFYEANVLTSQRLANLSSEAGVSKLIILGSYFSYFNRIWPEYKLAERHPYIYSRVEQERLSIEAAKNNLQVIFLEIPYVFGVIKGMQPLWKSLVKYINKTPVVFYTKGGTAFISVDKLAEACVGAIKNAKHGDCIPIAEKNMTWNEMINLILKTLNKKKPIVNIAWWVIKPFSIFLQFSFYLKGVQSGLNPYHFINIQSKKTYIDIDYCTNYLGFEAESLDRVFEETVKKCMK
;
A
#
# COMPACT_ATOMS: atom_id res chain seq x y z
N MET A 1 27.22 7.80 8.26
CA MET A 1 26.02 6.94 8.36
C MET A 1 24.93 7.65 7.59
N GLU A 2 24.31 6.99 6.63
CA GLU A 2 23.28 7.60 5.79
C GLU A 2 22.01 7.83 6.61
N LYS A 3 21.32 8.94 6.34
CA LYS A 3 20.15 9.43 7.08
C LYS A 3 18.88 9.26 6.26
N ILE A 4 17.85 8.70 6.88
CA ILE A 4 16.55 8.47 6.25
C ILE A 4 15.47 9.27 6.99
N LEU A 5 14.68 10.03 6.24
CA LEU A 5 13.41 10.58 6.71
C LEU A 5 12.24 9.74 6.22
N ILE A 6 11.42 9.24 7.13
CA ILE A 6 10.20 8.49 6.82
C ILE A 6 8.99 9.38 7.11
N VAL A 7 8.32 9.81 6.04
CA VAL A 7 7.11 10.60 6.09
C VAL A 7 5.89 9.68 6.17
N GLY A 8 5.02 9.89 7.15
CA GLY A 8 3.94 8.96 7.48
C GLY A 8 4.41 7.79 8.36
N GLY A 9 5.44 8.03 9.18
CA GLY A 9 6.10 7.02 9.98
C GLY A 9 5.25 6.43 11.11
N PHE A 10 4.16 7.09 11.52
CA PHE A 10 3.26 6.56 12.56
C PHE A 10 2.22 5.61 11.97
N GLY A 11 2.14 5.51 10.64
CA GLY A 11 1.33 4.53 9.92
C GLY A 11 1.79 3.09 10.10
N PHE A 12 0.92 2.16 9.70
CA PHE A 12 1.17 0.72 9.79
C PHE A 12 2.46 0.31 9.07
N LEU A 13 2.65 0.73 7.82
CA LEU A 13 3.85 0.39 7.05
C LEU A 13 5.07 1.18 7.50
N GLY A 14 4.89 2.48 7.80
CA GLY A 14 5.97 3.38 8.19
C GLY A 14 6.73 2.93 9.44
N GLN A 15 6.02 2.40 10.44
CA GLN A 15 6.66 1.89 11.66
C GLN A 15 7.58 0.68 11.40
N TYR A 16 7.17 -0.24 10.53
CA TYR A 16 7.99 -1.40 10.17
C TYR A 16 9.19 -1.00 9.32
N ILE A 17 9.00 -0.11 8.35
CA ILE A 17 10.09 0.43 7.53
C ILE A 17 11.12 1.16 8.41
N ALA A 18 10.67 1.96 9.38
CA ALA A 18 11.57 2.64 10.32
C ALA A 18 12.43 1.66 11.13
N ASN A 19 11.82 0.59 11.63
CA ASN A 19 12.52 -0.44 12.38
C ASN A 19 13.52 -1.22 11.50
N GLU A 20 13.14 -1.62 10.30
CA GLU A 20 14.02 -2.37 9.39
C GLU A 20 15.18 -1.51 8.89
N ALA A 21 14.93 -0.22 8.62
CA ALA A 21 15.99 0.74 8.29
C ALA A 21 16.98 0.93 9.46
N ASN A 22 16.50 1.09 10.69
CA ASN A 22 17.36 1.21 11.87
C ASN A 22 18.20 -0.06 12.10
N LYS A 23 17.60 -1.25 11.92
CA LYS A 23 18.32 -2.53 11.95
C LYS A 23 19.43 -2.61 10.90
N ASN A 24 19.21 -2.03 9.73
CA ASN A 24 20.18 -1.90 8.64
C ASN A 24 21.17 -0.72 8.82
N LYS A 25 21.28 -0.16 10.03
CA LYS A 25 22.26 0.87 10.41
C LYS A 25 22.09 2.22 9.70
N TYR A 26 20.88 2.54 9.24
CA TYR A 26 20.54 3.90 8.85
C TYR A 26 20.24 4.76 10.08
N GLN A 27 20.54 6.06 10.00
CA GLN A 27 20.03 7.02 10.98
C GLN A 27 18.60 7.39 10.62
N VAL A 28 17.63 6.89 11.39
CA VAL A 28 16.20 7.02 11.04
C VAL A 28 15.55 8.17 11.80
N VAL A 29 14.87 9.04 11.05
CA VAL A 29 13.94 10.03 11.56
C VAL A 29 12.57 9.79 10.96
N VAL A 30 11.53 9.91 11.78
CA VAL A 30 10.13 9.79 11.34
C VAL A 30 9.40 11.11 11.56
N CYS A 31 8.49 11.43 10.65
CA CYS A 31 7.45 12.45 10.87
C CYS A 31 6.09 11.92 10.44
N ASP A 32 5.02 12.45 11.03
CA ASP A 32 3.65 12.13 10.67
C ASP A 32 2.74 13.31 11.05
N ILE A 33 1.57 13.37 10.42
CA ILE A 33 0.53 14.35 10.75
C ILE A 33 -0.34 13.90 11.94
N LYS A 34 -0.20 12.64 12.35
CA LYS A 34 -0.90 12.11 13.53
C LYS A 34 -0.25 12.65 14.81
N PRO A 35 -1.06 13.07 15.79
CA PRO A 35 -0.53 13.65 17.03
C PRO A 35 0.16 12.62 17.92
N ASP A 36 -0.31 11.38 17.93
CA ASP A 36 0.17 10.35 18.85
C ASP A 36 1.28 9.50 18.23
N ALA A 37 2.53 9.87 18.52
CA ALA A 37 3.68 9.08 18.13
C ALA A 37 3.65 7.69 18.79
N PRO A 38 3.82 6.60 18.03
CA PRO A 38 4.01 5.27 18.59
C PRO A 38 5.36 5.19 19.30
N ILE A 39 5.50 4.21 20.20
CA ILE A 39 6.79 3.92 20.82
C ILE A 39 7.66 3.21 19.78
N PHE A 40 8.71 3.88 19.33
CA PHE A 40 9.73 3.31 18.46
C PHE A 40 10.84 2.63 19.25
N ASN A 41 11.57 1.73 18.58
CA ASN A 41 12.80 1.15 19.13
C ASN A 41 13.87 2.22 19.36
N THR A 42 14.86 1.91 20.20
CA THR A 42 16.01 2.80 20.42
C THR A 42 16.73 3.12 19.11
N GLY A 43 17.08 4.39 18.91
CA GLY A 43 17.78 4.87 17.71
C GLY A 43 16.92 5.49 16.61
N ILE A 44 15.58 5.48 16.76
CA ILE A 44 14.67 6.18 15.84
C ILE A 44 14.24 7.50 16.48
N ASN A 45 14.50 8.62 15.81
CA ASN A 45 14.08 9.94 16.25
C ASN A 45 12.75 10.34 15.61
N VAL A 46 11.97 11.16 16.32
CA VAL A 46 10.70 11.72 15.84
C VAL A 46 10.85 13.23 15.72
N ILE A 47 10.36 13.82 14.64
CA ILE A 47 10.21 15.27 14.50
C ILE A 47 8.73 15.63 14.30
N ASP A 48 8.31 16.75 14.88
CA ASP A 48 7.00 17.34 14.62
C ASP A 48 7.10 18.19 13.36
N TYR A 49 6.58 17.66 12.25
CA TYR A 49 6.69 18.28 10.95
C TYR A 49 5.59 17.78 10.00
N ASN A 50 4.76 18.70 9.55
CA ASN A 50 3.75 18.46 8.53
C ASN A 50 4.18 19.06 7.19
N PHE A 51 4.81 18.24 6.34
CA PHE A 51 5.24 18.73 5.04
C PHE A 51 4.09 19.24 4.17
N LEU A 52 2.85 18.78 4.38
CA LEU A 52 1.70 19.21 3.55
C LEU A 52 1.34 20.69 3.79
N GLU A 53 1.63 21.21 4.97
CA GLU A 53 1.29 22.58 5.38
C GLU A 53 2.53 23.49 5.45
N ALA A 54 3.71 22.91 5.65
CA ALA A 54 4.97 23.64 5.69
C ALA A 54 5.26 24.36 4.37
N SER A 55 5.92 25.51 4.47
CA SER A 55 6.44 26.21 3.29
C SER A 55 7.48 25.37 2.55
N ASP A 56 7.69 25.66 1.27
CA ASP A 56 8.70 24.96 0.48
C ASP A 56 10.12 25.21 1.03
N GLU A 57 10.42 26.44 1.47
CA GLU A 57 11.71 26.79 2.08
C GLU A 57 11.98 26.00 3.37
N GLU A 58 10.99 25.92 4.26
CA GLU A 58 11.09 25.12 5.48
C GLU A 58 11.31 23.64 5.16
N SER A 59 10.55 23.12 4.20
CA SER A 59 10.64 21.72 3.79
C SER A 59 12.02 21.40 3.20
N ILE A 60 12.56 22.26 2.35
CA ILE A 60 13.92 22.13 1.78
C ILE A 60 14.97 22.18 2.90
N ASN A 61 14.83 23.11 3.85
CA ASN A 61 15.74 23.24 4.99
C ASN A 61 15.76 22.02 5.92
N ILE A 62 14.64 21.31 6.03
CA ILE A 62 14.56 20.03 6.74
C ILE A 62 15.15 18.91 5.89
N PHE A 63 14.71 18.78 4.64
CA PHE A 63 15.07 17.68 3.74
C PHE A 63 16.56 17.59 3.42
N LYS A 64 17.28 18.72 3.37
CA LYS A 64 18.73 18.76 3.11
C LYS A 64 19.58 17.99 4.14
N ASN A 65 18.99 17.61 5.28
CA ASN A 65 19.66 16.83 6.31
C ASN A 65 19.58 15.31 6.09
N TYR A 66 18.95 14.85 5.01
CA TYR A 66 18.68 13.44 4.75
C TYR A 66 19.18 13.02 3.36
N ASP A 67 19.75 11.81 3.31
CA ASP A 67 20.20 11.21 2.05
C ASP A 67 19.01 10.58 1.30
N TYR A 68 18.07 10.01 2.06
CA TYR A 68 16.91 9.29 1.53
C TYR A 68 15.61 9.69 2.20
N LEU A 69 14.55 9.76 1.42
CA LEU A 69 13.18 9.93 1.91
C LEU A 69 12.34 8.69 1.57
N VAL A 70 11.48 8.29 2.50
CA VAL A 70 10.43 7.29 2.26
C VAL A 70 9.07 7.90 2.54
N PHE A 71 8.18 7.87 1.54
CA PHE A 71 6.82 8.35 1.65
C PHE A 71 5.86 7.18 1.88
N CYS A 72 5.47 7.01 3.14
CA CYS A 72 4.48 6.03 3.61
C CYS A 72 3.06 6.61 3.68
N GLY A 73 2.88 7.86 3.22
CA GLY A 73 1.59 8.53 3.18
C GLY A 73 0.72 8.13 1.98
N GLY A 74 -0.40 8.82 1.84
CA GLY A 74 -1.39 8.60 0.79
C GLY A 74 -2.73 8.03 1.30
N ARG A 75 -3.70 7.97 0.40
CA ARG A 75 -5.04 7.44 0.65
C ARG A 75 -5.24 6.18 -0.17
N ASP A 76 -5.63 5.09 0.49
CA ASP A 76 -5.96 3.82 -0.15
C ASP A 76 -7.44 3.73 -0.58
N ASP A 77 -7.75 2.70 -1.38
CA ASP A 77 -9.05 2.48 -2.01
C ASP A 77 -10.22 2.28 -1.04
N ARG A 78 -9.95 2.02 0.24
CA ARG A 78 -10.99 1.82 1.26
C ARG A 78 -11.56 3.15 1.76
N HIS A 79 -10.89 4.27 1.46
CA HIS A 79 -11.46 5.58 1.73
C HIS A 79 -12.59 5.88 0.73
N MET A 80 -13.75 6.23 1.27
CA MET A 80 -14.95 6.57 0.50
C MET A 80 -15.22 8.08 0.67
N PRO A 81 -14.55 8.95 -0.11
CA PRO A 81 -14.73 10.39 0.04
C PRO A 81 -16.16 10.81 -0.28
N LYS A 82 -16.61 11.88 0.39
CA LYS A 82 -17.81 12.60 -0.01
C LYS A 82 -17.50 13.40 -1.28
N GLY A 83 -18.38 13.34 -2.27
CA GLY A 83 -18.17 14.01 -3.55
C GLY A 83 -17.24 13.25 -4.51
N ASP A 84 -16.40 13.99 -5.24
CA ASP A 84 -15.59 13.46 -6.34
C ASP A 84 -14.38 12.66 -5.83
N ALA A 85 -14.44 11.33 -5.98
CA ALA A 85 -13.35 10.44 -5.60
C ALA A 85 -12.09 10.67 -6.43
N LYS A 86 -12.21 11.00 -7.72
CA LYS A 86 -11.05 11.21 -8.60
C LYS A 86 -10.26 12.43 -8.15
N LYS A 87 -10.94 13.54 -7.87
CA LYS A 87 -10.32 14.75 -7.30
C LYS A 87 -9.66 14.44 -5.96
N PHE A 88 -10.38 13.80 -5.04
CA PHE A 88 -9.86 13.45 -3.72
C PHE A 88 -8.56 12.65 -3.78
N PHE A 89 -8.55 11.55 -4.54
CA PHE A 89 -7.36 10.71 -4.65
C PHE A 89 -6.23 11.40 -5.41
N TYR A 90 -6.54 12.25 -6.39
CA TYR A 90 -5.54 13.05 -7.11
C TYR A 90 -4.82 14.02 -6.16
N GLU A 91 -5.55 14.79 -5.37
CA GLU A 91 -4.94 15.71 -4.39
C GLU A 91 -4.12 14.96 -3.33
N ALA A 92 -4.68 13.89 -2.78
CA ALA A 92 -4.05 13.16 -1.69
C ALA A 92 -2.83 12.32 -2.10
N ASN A 93 -2.80 11.78 -3.31
CA ASN A 93 -1.71 10.91 -3.77
C ASN A 93 -0.79 11.64 -4.75
N VAL A 94 -1.35 12.26 -5.80
CA VAL A 94 -0.59 12.81 -6.93
C VAL A 94 0.09 14.12 -6.55
N LEU A 95 -0.69 15.15 -6.18
CA LEU A 95 -0.12 16.47 -5.86
C LEU A 95 0.86 16.39 -4.69
N THR A 96 0.51 15.59 -3.70
CA THR A 96 1.31 15.38 -2.49
C THR A 96 2.69 14.79 -2.81
N SER A 97 2.74 13.72 -3.60
CA SER A 97 4.01 13.07 -3.96
C SER A 97 4.80 13.82 -5.03
N GLN A 98 4.12 14.50 -5.96
CA GLN A 98 4.77 15.40 -6.91
C GLN A 98 5.48 16.55 -6.19
N ARG A 99 4.81 17.17 -5.20
CA ARG A 99 5.43 18.18 -4.35
C ARG A 99 6.63 17.62 -3.59
N LEU A 100 6.49 16.42 -3.00
CA LEU A 100 7.59 15.78 -2.29
C LEU A 100 8.81 15.53 -3.19
N ALA A 101 8.60 15.09 -4.43
CA ALA A 101 9.68 14.88 -5.40
C ALA A 101 10.38 16.19 -5.78
N ASN A 102 9.63 17.27 -6.03
CA ASN A 102 10.21 18.59 -6.29
C ASN A 102 11.07 19.07 -5.12
N LEU A 103 10.54 19.05 -3.90
CA LEU A 103 11.26 19.49 -2.70
C LEU A 103 12.50 18.64 -2.41
N SER A 104 12.39 17.32 -2.61
CA SER A 104 13.52 16.39 -2.47
C SER A 104 14.63 16.71 -3.46
N SER A 105 14.27 17.09 -4.70
CA SER A 105 15.23 17.45 -5.75
C SER A 105 15.99 18.73 -5.41
N GLU A 106 15.29 19.75 -4.89
CA GLU A 106 15.88 21.02 -4.46
C GLU A 106 16.73 20.87 -3.20
N ALA A 107 16.35 19.95 -2.30
CA ALA A 107 17.07 19.67 -1.07
C ALA A 107 18.32 18.79 -1.27
N GLY A 108 18.55 18.25 -2.47
CA GLY A 108 19.69 17.38 -2.76
C GLY A 108 19.55 15.95 -2.21
N VAL A 109 18.31 15.49 -1.99
CA VAL A 109 18.02 14.10 -1.60
C VAL A 109 18.42 13.16 -2.74
N SER A 110 19.07 12.03 -2.42
CA SER A 110 19.56 11.08 -3.41
C SER A 110 18.47 10.13 -3.90
N LYS A 111 17.64 9.58 -3.00
CA LYS A 111 16.50 8.72 -3.37
C LYS A 111 15.23 9.05 -2.60
N LEU A 112 14.10 9.04 -3.31
CA LEU A 112 12.76 9.11 -2.77
C LEU A 112 12.02 7.80 -3.09
N ILE A 113 11.69 7.03 -2.06
CA ILE A 113 10.88 5.81 -2.18
C ILE A 113 9.42 6.14 -1.87
N ILE A 114 8.50 5.81 -2.77
CA ILE A 114 7.07 6.05 -2.60
C ILE A 114 6.31 4.73 -2.54
N LEU A 115 5.43 4.59 -1.54
CA LEU A 115 4.56 3.43 -1.39
C LEU A 115 3.33 3.55 -2.29
N GLY A 116 3.41 2.90 -3.45
CA GLY A 116 2.39 2.81 -4.49
C GLY A 116 1.39 1.66 -4.28
N SER A 117 0.84 1.15 -5.37
CA SER A 117 -0.09 0.01 -5.34
C SER A 117 0.12 -0.85 -6.56
N TYR A 118 0.17 -2.16 -6.39
CA TYR A 118 0.26 -3.13 -7.51
C TYR A 118 -0.84 -2.99 -8.59
N PHE A 119 -1.88 -2.17 -8.37
CA PHE A 119 -2.86 -1.88 -9.41
C PHE A 119 -2.29 -1.03 -10.57
N SER A 120 -1.26 -0.20 -10.34
CA SER A 120 -0.57 0.49 -11.43
C SER A 120 0.21 -0.51 -12.30
N TYR A 121 0.88 -1.51 -11.69
CA TYR A 121 1.43 -2.65 -12.42
C TYR A 121 0.40 -3.35 -13.31
N PHE A 122 -0.75 -3.74 -12.76
CA PHE A 122 -1.81 -4.38 -13.55
C PHE A 122 -2.43 -3.44 -14.59
N ASN A 123 -2.41 -2.13 -14.35
CA ASN A 123 -2.82 -1.16 -15.38
C ASN A 123 -1.84 -1.17 -16.56
N ARG A 124 -0.53 -1.30 -16.31
CA ARG A 124 0.50 -1.40 -17.36
C ARG A 124 0.40 -2.71 -18.14
N ILE A 125 0.23 -3.85 -17.45
CA ILE A 125 0.28 -5.16 -18.11
C ILE A 125 -1.06 -5.65 -18.66
N TRP A 126 -2.20 -5.08 -18.22
CA TRP A 126 -3.53 -5.43 -18.72
C TRP A 126 -4.29 -4.21 -19.28
N PRO A 127 -3.80 -3.59 -20.37
CA PRO A 127 -4.39 -2.37 -20.93
C PRO A 127 -5.85 -2.55 -21.37
N GLU A 128 -6.28 -3.77 -21.70
CA GLU A 128 -7.65 -4.07 -22.10
C GLU A 128 -8.69 -3.82 -21.00
N TYR A 129 -8.28 -3.80 -19.72
CA TYR A 129 -9.19 -3.51 -18.61
C TYR A 129 -9.32 -2.03 -18.31
N LYS A 130 -8.49 -1.16 -18.89
CA LYS A 130 -8.58 0.30 -18.75
C LYS A 130 -8.71 0.73 -17.29
N LEU A 131 -7.81 0.22 -16.43
CA LEU A 131 -7.98 0.31 -14.98
C LEU A 131 -7.96 1.76 -14.49
N ALA A 132 -7.00 2.57 -14.96
CA ALA A 132 -6.94 3.99 -14.63
C ALA A 132 -8.17 4.77 -15.14
N GLU A 133 -8.76 4.41 -16.29
CA GLU A 133 -9.98 5.07 -16.78
C GLU A 133 -11.20 4.77 -15.89
N ARG A 134 -11.26 3.56 -15.32
CA ARG A 134 -12.45 3.05 -14.62
C ARG A 134 -12.42 3.21 -13.11
N HIS A 135 -11.25 3.42 -12.53
CA HIS A 135 -11.04 3.39 -11.08
C HIS A 135 -10.32 4.67 -10.61
N PRO A 136 -11.01 5.62 -9.95
CA PRO A 136 -10.40 6.84 -9.43
C PRO A 136 -9.13 6.64 -8.59
N TYR A 137 -9.08 5.57 -7.79
CA TYR A 137 -7.91 5.22 -7.01
C TYR A 137 -6.74 4.77 -7.91
N ILE A 138 -6.99 3.87 -8.87
CA ILE A 138 -5.94 3.37 -9.78
C ILE A 138 -5.43 4.50 -10.67
N TYR A 139 -6.32 5.37 -11.15
CA TYR A 139 -5.94 6.61 -11.84
C TYR A 139 -4.93 7.40 -11.01
N SER A 140 -5.25 7.66 -9.73
CA SER A 140 -4.35 8.42 -8.88
C SER A 140 -3.00 7.75 -8.70
N ARG A 141 -2.93 6.41 -8.60
CA ARG A 141 -1.67 5.69 -8.42
C ARG A 141 -0.80 5.69 -9.67
N VAL A 142 -1.42 5.61 -10.85
CA VAL A 142 -0.70 5.73 -12.14
C VAL A 142 -0.19 7.15 -12.35
N GLU A 143 -1.00 8.18 -12.08
CA GLU A 143 -0.56 9.57 -12.19
C GLU A 143 0.46 9.94 -11.10
N GLN A 144 0.37 9.32 -9.92
CA GLN A 144 1.34 9.47 -8.84
C GLN A 144 2.74 9.03 -9.31
N GLU A 145 2.84 7.83 -9.91
CA GLU A 145 4.07 7.33 -10.50
C GLU A 145 4.62 8.29 -11.54
N ARG A 146 3.80 8.59 -12.55
CA ARG A 146 4.20 9.41 -13.70
C ARG A 146 4.69 10.79 -13.26
N LEU A 147 3.88 11.52 -12.51
CA LEU A 147 4.17 12.93 -12.17
C LEU A 147 5.26 13.08 -11.09
N SER A 148 5.44 12.13 -10.18
CA SER A 148 6.57 12.16 -9.26
C SER A 148 7.90 11.85 -9.95
N ILE A 149 7.91 10.91 -10.89
CA ILE A 149 9.10 10.58 -11.69
C ILE A 149 9.47 11.78 -12.57
N GLU A 150 8.51 12.37 -13.28
CA GLU A 150 8.72 13.57 -14.11
C GLU A 150 9.15 14.80 -13.30
N ALA A 151 8.69 14.92 -12.05
CA ALA A 151 9.07 16.03 -11.16
C ALA A 151 10.48 15.90 -10.59
N ALA A 152 11.11 14.72 -10.69
CA ALA A 152 12.47 14.54 -10.23
C ALA A 152 13.43 15.36 -11.10
N LYS A 153 14.26 16.16 -10.43
CA LYS A 153 15.32 16.97 -11.07
C LYS A 153 16.65 16.64 -10.42
N ASN A 154 17.72 17.20 -10.98
CA ASN A 154 19.08 17.04 -10.49
C ASN A 154 19.44 15.54 -10.42
N ASN A 155 19.94 15.09 -9.27
CA ASN A 155 20.34 13.70 -9.04
C ASN A 155 19.29 12.87 -8.28
N LEU A 156 18.06 13.38 -8.08
CA LEU A 156 17.03 12.66 -7.34
C LEU A 156 16.56 11.43 -8.12
N GLN A 157 16.65 10.26 -7.49
CA GLN A 157 16.01 9.05 -7.98
C GLN A 157 14.65 8.86 -7.29
N VAL A 158 13.59 8.71 -8.07
CA VAL A 158 12.25 8.43 -7.55
C VAL A 158 11.91 6.99 -7.88
N ILE A 159 11.54 6.23 -6.85
CA ILE A 159 11.27 4.79 -6.93
C ILE A 159 9.91 4.50 -6.31
N PHE A 160 9.15 3.62 -6.94
CA PHE A 160 7.86 3.17 -6.45
C PHE A 160 7.90 1.70 -6.06
N LEU A 161 7.42 1.40 -4.86
CA LEU A 161 7.06 0.05 -4.46
C LEU A 161 5.56 -0.14 -4.66
N GLU A 162 5.18 -1.06 -5.54
CA GLU A 162 3.79 -1.30 -5.90
C GLU A 162 3.22 -2.40 -5.02
N ILE A 163 2.62 -1.96 -3.91
CA ILE A 163 2.27 -2.83 -2.79
C ILE A 163 0.97 -3.61 -3.10
N PRO A 164 0.95 -4.94 -2.86
CA PRO A 164 -0.25 -5.77 -2.97
C PRO A 164 -0.99 -5.80 -1.61
N TYR A 165 -1.74 -6.85 -1.32
CA TYR A 165 -2.38 -6.96 -0.01
C TYR A 165 -1.40 -7.34 1.09
N VAL A 166 -1.39 -6.57 2.17
CA VAL A 166 -0.43 -6.72 3.28
C VAL A 166 -1.02 -7.49 4.46
N PHE A 167 -0.28 -8.47 4.98
CA PHE A 167 -0.53 -9.10 6.29
C PHE A 167 0.40 -8.54 7.35
N GLY A 168 -0.09 -8.45 8.58
CA GLY A 168 0.64 -7.92 9.72
C GLY A 168 -0.28 -7.33 10.76
N VAL A 169 0.29 -7.01 11.91
CA VAL A 169 -0.42 -6.43 13.05
C VAL A 169 0.42 -5.32 13.64
N ILE A 170 -0.21 -4.25 14.10
CA ILE A 170 0.49 -3.22 14.85
C ILE A 170 -0.36 -2.79 16.03
N LYS A 171 0.31 -2.47 17.15
CA LYS A 171 -0.38 -2.09 18.38
C LYS A 171 -1.22 -0.83 18.11
N GLY A 172 -2.46 -0.83 18.59
CA GLY A 172 -3.37 0.31 18.44
C GLY A 172 -4.08 0.42 17.08
N MET A 173 -3.71 -0.35 16.05
CA MET A 173 -4.40 -0.32 14.75
C MET A 173 -5.18 -1.61 14.47
N GLN A 174 -6.31 -1.45 13.77
CA GLN A 174 -7.11 -2.57 13.30
C GLN A 174 -6.51 -3.13 12.01
N PRO A 175 -6.36 -4.46 11.88
CA PRO A 175 -5.81 -5.04 10.65
C PRO A 175 -6.75 -4.84 9.45
N LEU A 176 -6.15 -4.76 8.26
CA LEU A 176 -6.86 -4.56 6.97
C LEU A 176 -7.99 -5.60 6.76
N TRP A 177 -7.77 -6.81 7.25
CA TRP A 177 -8.60 -7.99 7.01
C TRP A 177 -9.80 -8.13 7.94
N LYS A 178 -10.00 -7.22 8.90
CA LYS A 178 -11.02 -7.37 9.96
C LYS A 178 -12.43 -7.62 9.42
N SER A 179 -12.85 -6.83 8.44
CA SER A 179 -14.18 -6.97 7.84
C SER A 179 -14.37 -8.33 7.16
N LEU A 180 -13.36 -8.81 6.44
CA LEU A 180 -13.39 -10.10 5.75
C LEU A 180 -13.40 -11.27 6.74
N VAL A 181 -12.51 -11.24 7.74
CA VAL A 181 -12.44 -12.27 8.79
C VAL A 181 -13.76 -12.32 9.57
N LYS A 182 -14.35 -11.17 9.90
CA LYS A 182 -15.66 -11.10 10.58
C LYS A 182 -16.78 -11.70 9.74
N TYR A 183 -16.80 -11.42 8.43
CA TYR A 183 -17.74 -12.04 7.49
C TYR A 183 -17.60 -13.56 7.48
N ILE A 184 -16.39 -14.07 7.21
CA ILE A 184 -16.07 -15.51 7.17
C ILE A 184 -16.41 -16.17 8.51
N ASN A 185 -16.14 -15.51 9.64
CA ASN A 185 -16.43 -16.05 10.96
C ASN A 185 -17.94 -16.23 11.19
N LYS A 186 -18.76 -15.28 10.73
CA LYS A 186 -20.20 -15.20 11.01
C LYS A 186 -21.08 -16.03 10.08
N THR A 187 -20.74 -16.18 8.80
CA THR A 187 -21.62 -16.89 7.85
C THR A 187 -21.42 -18.40 7.90
N PRO A 188 -22.47 -19.23 7.73
CA PRO A 188 -22.32 -20.69 7.71
C PRO A 188 -21.69 -21.20 6.40
N VAL A 189 -21.94 -20.49 5.30
CA VAL A 189 -21.35 -20.70 3.97
C VAL A 189 -20.57 -19.45 3.58
N VAL A 190 -19.36 -19.62 3.04
CA VAL A 190 -18.55 -18.50 2.57
C VAL A 190 -18.78 -18.35 1.06
N PHE A 191 -19.36 -17.21 0.67
CA PHE A 191 -19.53 -16.85 -0.72
C PHE A 191 -18.42 -15.88 -1.12
N TYR A 192 -17.66 -16.25 -2.15
CA TYR A 192 -16.55 -15.42 -2.62
C TYR A 192 -16.33 -15.58 -4.12
N THR A 193 -15.60 -14.69 -4.76
CA THR A 193 -15.27 -14.85 -6.18
C THR A 193 -14.17 -15.90 -6.41
N LYS A 194 -14.03 -16.40 -7.65
CA LYS A 194 -12.85 -17.17 -8.08
C LYS A 194 -11.65 -16.22 -8.22
N GLY A 195 -10.46 -16.75 -8.46
CA GLY A 195 -9.26 -15.94 -8.67
C GLY A 195 -8.32 -15.99 -7.48
N GLY A 196 -7.43 -15.00 -7.40
CA GLY A 196 -6.37 -14.92 -6.41
C GLY A 196 -5.55 -13.66 -6.56
N THR A 197 -4.64 -13.44 -5.63
CA THR A 197 -3.80 -12.24 -5.63
C THR A 197 -2.42 -12.54 -5.02
N ALA A 198 -1.54 -11.57 -5.17
CA ALA A 198 -0.28 -11.49 -4.45
C ALA A 198 -0.49 -10.97 -3.02
N PHE A 199 0.32 -11.48 -2.12
CA PHE A 199 0.36 -11.10 -0.71
C PHE A 199 1.79 -10.82 -0.29
N ILE A 200 1.93 -9.94 0.70
CA ILE A 200 3.20 -9.66 1.35
C ILE A 200 2.98 -9.40 2.85
N SER A 201 3.96 -9.73 3.68
CA SER A 201 3.97 -9.45 5.08
C SER A 201 4.55 -8.06 5.27
N VAL A 202 4.15 -7.39 6.33
CA VAL A 202 4.67 -6.06 6.63
C VAL A 202 6.18 -6.08 6.89
N ASP A 203 6.72 -7.20 7.38
CA ASP A 203 8.16 -7.42 7.57
C ASP A 203 8.89 -7.47 6.22
N LYS A 204 8.44 -8.31 5.27
CA LYS A 204 9.06 -8.40 3.94
C LYS A 204 8.85 -7.15 3.09
N LEU A 205 7.74 -6.42 3.29
CA LEU A 205 7.56 -5.10 2.70
C LEU A 205 8.61 -4.11 3.21
N ALA A 206 8.93 -4.13 4.50
CA ALA A 206 9.95 -3.27 5.07
C ALA A 206 11.37 -3.63 4.56
N GLU A 207 11.67 -4.93 4.45
CA GLU A 207 12.91 -5.42 3.83
C GLU A 207 13.01 -4.97 2.37
N ALA A 208 11.93 -5.10 1.59
CA ALA A 208 11.85 -4.64 0.20
C ALA A 208 12.08 -3.11 0.08
N CYS A 209 11.57 -2.31 1.04
CA CYS A 209 11.82 -0.88 1.10
C CYS A 209 13.31 -0.55 1.31
N VAL A 210 13.97 -1.23 2.25
CA VAL A 210 15.41 -1.07 2.46
C VAL A 210 16.21 -1.56 1.26
N GLY A 211 15.78 -2.66 0.65
CA GLY A 211 16.33 -3.17 -0.61
C GLY A 211 16.26 -2.16 -1.75
N ALA A 212 15.14 -1.45 -1.87
CA ALA A 212 14.93 -0.42 -2.89
C ALA A 212 15.89 0.77 -2.71
N ILE A 213 16.15 1.18 -1.46
CA ILE A 213 17.16 2.21 -1.16
C ILE A 213 18.53 1.79 -1.70
N LYS A 214 18.92 0.52 -1.55
CA LYS A 214 20.22 0.01 -2.01
C LYS A 214 20.27 -0.19 -3.53
N ASN A 215 19.28 -0.86 -4.10
CA ASN A 215 19.38 -1.49 -5.42
C ASN A 215 18.59 -0.80 -6.53
N ALA A 216 17.44 -0.19 -6.20
CA ALA A 216 16.54 0.36 -7.22
C ALA A 216 17.06 1.67 -7.82
N LYS A 217 16.60 1.97 -9.03
CA LYS A 217 17.03 3.10 -9.85
C LYS A 217 15.88 4.06 -10.11
N HIS A 218 16.22 5.30 -10.50
CA HIS A 218 15.25 6.30 -10.90
C HIS A 218 14.26 5.74 -11.93
N GLY A 219 12.95 5.91 -11.66
CA GLY A 219 11.88 5.47 -12.55
C GLY A 219 11.42 4.03 -12.33
N ASP A 220 12.06 3.27 -11.43
CA ASP A 220 11.62 1.91 -11.12
C ASP A 220 10.23 1.91 -10.44
N CYS A 221 9.28 1.18 -11.02
CA CYS A 221 8.00 0.82 -10.40
C CYS A 221 7.99 -0.70 -10.18
N ILE A 222 8.16 -1.13 -8.94
CA ILE A 222 8.50 -2.51 -8.59
C ILE A 222 7.30 -3.18 -7.90
N PRO A 223 6.61 -4.13 -8.53
CA PRO A 223 5.60 -4.93 -7.86
C PRO A 223 6.27 -5.87 -6.87
N ILE A 224 5.89 -5.80 -5.60
CA ILE A 224 6.47 -6.62 -4.54
C ILE A 224 5.48 -7.67 -4.07
N ALA A 225 5.96 -8.88 -3.78
CA ALA A 225 5.17 -9.95 -3.21
C ALA A 225 6.07 -10.96 -2.51
N GLU A 226 5.51 -11.73 -1.58
CA GLU A 226 6.19 -12.91 -1.01
C GLU A 226 5.41 -14.20 -1.30
N LYS A 227 4.10 -14.11 -1.62
CA LYS A 227 3.27 -15.28 -1.93
C LYS A 227 2.11 -14.94 -2.86
N ASN A 228 1.88 -15.80 -3.84
CA ASN A 228 0.66 -15.78 -4.65
C ASN A 228 -0.29 -16.88 -4.14
N MET A 229 -1.55 -16.53 -3.87
CA MET A 229 -2.56 -17.52 -3.47
C MET A 229 -3.92 -17.19 -4.08
N THR A 230 -4.72 -18.22 -4.31
CA THR A 230 -6.15 -18.09 -4.61
C THR A 230 -6.92 -17.57 -3.40
N TRP A 231 -8.09 -17.00 -3.65
CA TRP A 231 -8.99 -16.60 -2.57
C TRP A 231 -9.43 -17.79 -1.71
N ASN A 232 -9.63 -18.97 -2.33
CA ASN A 232 -10.02 -20.18 -1.61
C ASN A 232 -8.90 -20.64 -0.66
N GLU A 233 -7.64 -20.61 -1.09
CA GLU A 233 -6.50 -20.92 -0.22
C GLU A 233 -6.43 -19.96 0.96
N MET A 234 -6.54 -18.65 0.72
CA MET A 234 -6.57 -17.64 1.78
C MET A 234 -7.75 -17.86 2.76
N ILE A 235 -8.97 -18.09 2.25
CA ILE A 235 -10.15 -18.33 3.08
C ILE A 235 -9.99 -19.61 3.91
N ASN A 236 -9.42 -20.67 3.33
CA ASN A 236 -9.13 -21.90 4.06
C ASN A 236 -8.11 -21.68 5.18
N LEU A 237 -7.09 -20.84 4.97
CA LEU A 237 -6.16 -20.45 6.03
C LEU A 237 -6.88 -19.68 7.15
N ILE A 238 -7.77 -18.74 6.83
CA ILE A 238 -8.60 -18.03 7.84
C ILE A 238 -9.43 -19.05 8.63
N LEU A 239 -10.13 -19.95 7.95
CA LEU A 239 -10.97 -20.97 8.57
C LEU A 239 -10.15 -21.90 9.49
N LYS A 240 -8.96 -22.31 9.06
CA LYS A 240 -8.01 -23.09 9.86
C LYS A 240 -7.62 -22.33 11.14
N THR A 241 -7.23 -21.06 11.04
CA THR A 241 -6.88 -20.23 12.21
C THR A 241 -8.07 -20.03 13.16
N LEU A 242 -9.29 -19.94 12.64
CA LEU A 242 -10.51 -19.84 13.44
C LEU A 242 -11.00 -21.19 13.99
N ASN A 243 -10.32 -22.29 13.69
CA ASN A 243 -10.72 -23.67 13.98
C ASN A 243 -12.15 -23.99 13.49
N LYS A 244 -12.46 -23.59 12.24
CA LYS A 244 -13.75 -23.82 11.59
C LYS A 244 -13.57 -24.53 10.26
N LYS A 245 -14.57 -25.34 9.88
CA LYS A 245 -14.69 -25.91 8.52
C LYS A 245 -16.02 -25.47 7.94
N LYS A 246 -15.99 -24.80 6.79
CA LYS A 246 -17.17 -24.25 6.13
C LYS A 246 -17.05 -24.44 4.62
N PRO A 247 -18.16 -24.69 3.91
CA PRO A 247 -18.14 -24.72 2.45
C PRO A 247 -17.82 -23.33 1.89
N ILE A 248 -16.98 -23.30 0.85
CA ILE A 248 -16.67 -22.11 0.06
C ILE A 248 -17.38 -22.27 -1.28
N VAL A 249 -18.30 -21.35 -1.59
CA VAL A 249 -19.04 -21.32 -2.85
C VAL A 249 -18.53 -20.16 -3.69
N ASN A 250 -17.95 -20.48 -4.85
CA ASN A 250 -17.45 -19.44 -5.73
C ASN A 250 -18.56 -18.85 -6.61
N ILE A 251 -18.86 -17.57 -6.42
CA ILE A 251 -19.86 -16.85 -7.22
C ILE A 251 -19.18 -16.33 -8.49
N ALA A 252 -19.81 -16.57 -9.65
CA ALA A 252 -19.33 -16.05 -10.92
C ALA A 252 -19.52 -14.52 -11.02
N TRP A 253 -18.58 -13.83 -11.67
CA TRP A 253 -18.56 -12.36 -11.75
C TRP A 253 -19.85 -11.75 -12.32
N TRP A 254 -20.50 -12.43 -13.26
CA TRP A 254 -21.72 -11.96 -13.91
C TRP A 254 -22.93 -11.99 -12.97
N VAL A 255 -22.94 -12.84 -11.94
CA VAL A 255 -23.97 -12.87 -10.89
C VAL A 255 -23.82 -11.67 -9.95
N ILE A 256 -22.58 -11.23 -9.68
CA ILE A 256 -22.31 -10.15 -8.74
C ILE A 256 -22.48 -8.77 -9.40
N LYS A 257 -22.33 -8.67 -10.73
CA LYS A 257 -22.47 -7.41 -11.46
C LYS A 257 -23.80 -6.68 -11.21
N PRO A 258 -24.99 -7.32 -11.27
CA PRO A 258 -26.24 -6.65 -10.93
C PRO A 258 -26.24 -6.08 -9.50
N PHE A 259 -25.71 -6.82 -8.53
CA PHE A 259 -25.59 -6.35 -7.14
C PHE A 259 -24.68 -5.12 -7.01
N SER A 260 -23.63 -5.03 -7.83
CA SER A 260 -22.72 -3.89 -7.84
C SER A 260 -23.38 -2.58 -8.31
N ILE A 261 -24.46 -2.66 -9.10
CA ILE A 261 -25.25 -1.48 -9.52
C ILE A 261 -26.05 -0.95 -8.34
N PHE A 262 -26.71 -1.83 -7.58
CA PHE A 262 -27.41 -1.46 -6.35
C PHE A 262 -26.44 -0.86 -5.32
N LEU A 263 -25.24 -1.44 -5.19
CA LEU A 263 -24.20 -0.90 -4.31
C LEU A 263 -23.79 0.52 -4.71
N GLN A 264 -23.59 0.79 -6.01
CA GLN A 264 -23.28 2.13 -6.51
C GLN A 264 -24.43 3.12 -6.25
N PHE A 265 -25.68 2.70 -6.45
CA PHE A 265 -26.83 3.53 -6.09
C PHE A 265 -26.85 3.85 -4.59
N SER A 266 -26.51 2.88 -3.73
CA SER A 266 -26.41 3.12 -2.29
C SER A 266 -25.30 4.11 -1.92
N PHE A 267 -24.20 4.13 -2.68
CA PHE A 267 -23.11 5.12 -2.50
C PHE A 267 -23.57 6.51 -2.93
N TYR A 268 -24.28 6.60 -4.06
CA TYR A 268 -24.89 7.84 -4.53
C TYR A 268 -25.84 8.45 -3.48
N LEU A 269 -26.75 7.65 -2.92
CA LEU A 269 -27.67 8.10 -1.86
C LEU A 269 -26.95 8.58 -0.59
N LYS A 270 -25.76 8.04 -0.31
CA LYS A 270 -24.91 8.44 0.82
C LYS A 270 -24.00 9.63 0.47
N GLY A 271 -24.01 10.11 -0.76
CA GLY A 271 -23.14 11.18 -1.24
C GLY A 271 -21.65 10.82 -1.28
N VAL A 272 -21.32 9.53 -1.31
CA VAL A 272 -19.94 9.03 -1.33
C VAL A 272 -19.62 8.37 -2.67
N GLN A 273 -18.34 8.38 -3.05
CA GLN A 273 -17.85 7.68 -4.23
C GLN A 273 -16.74 6.71 -3.87
N SER A 274 -16.66 5.59 -4.59
CA SER A 274 -15.61 4.59 -4.37
C SER A 274 -14.38 4.86 -5.21
N GLY A 275 -13.19 4.65 -4.63
CA GLY A 275 -11.94 4.64 -5.39
C GLY A 275 -11.86 3.51 -6.41
N LEU A 276 -12.57 2.40 -6.18
CA LEU A 276 -12.66 1.28 -7.10
C LEU A 276 -14.10 1.10 -7.53
N ASN A 277 -14.40 1.36 -8.81
CA ASN A 277 -15.73 1.10 -9.36
C ASN A 277 -16.13 -0.37 -9.14
N PRO A 278 -17.17 -0.67 -8.33
CA PRO A 278 -17.51 -2.05 -7.96
C PRO A 278 -17.89 -2.93 -9.15
N TYR A 279 -18.51 -2.36 -10.19
CA TYR A 279 -18.95 -3.09 -11.38
C TYR A 279 -17.77 -3.57 -12.23
N HIS A 280 -16.74 -2.73 -12.38
CA HIS A 280 -15.53 -3.09 -13.12
C HIS A 280 -14.57 -3.91 -12.27
N PHE A 281 -14.48 -3.61 -10.97
CA PHE A 281 -13.51 -4.23 -10.07
C PHE A 281 -13.78 -5.73 -9.86
N ILE A 282 -15.04 -6.16 -9.95
CA ILE A 282 -15.40 -7.58 -9.82
C ILE A 282 -14.67 -8.46 -10.84
N ASN A 283 -14.39 -7.94 -12.04
CA ASN A 283 -13.70 -8.69 -13.08
C ASN A 283 -12.26 -8.93 -12.67
N ILE A 284 -11.59 -7.90 -12.15
CA ILE A 284 -10.21 -7.95 -11.64
C ILE A 284 -10.11 -8.89 -10.44
N GLN A 285 -11.02 -8.75 -9.47
CA GLN A 285 -11.09 -9.65 -8.33
C GLN A 285 -11.30 -11.13 -8.72
N SER A 286 -11.88 -11.38 -9.90
CA SER A 286 -12.12 -12.73 -10.42
C SER A 286 -10.91 -13.34 -11.16
N LYS A 287 -9.84 -12.58 -11.35
CA LYS A 287 -8.58 -13.01 -11.98
C LYS A 287 -7.53 -13.39 -10.93
N LYS A 288 -6.38 -13.84 -11.40
CA LYS A 288 -5.18 -14.06 -10.59
C LYS A 288 -4.25 -12.87 -10.78
N THR A 289 -4.31 -11.89 -9.88
CA THR A 289 -3.39 -10.74 -9.82
C THR A 289 -2.08 -11.17 -9.16
N TYR A 290 -1.38 -12.10 -9.81
CA TYR A 290 -0.11 -12.65 -9.32
C TYR A 290 1.07 -11.81 -9.78
N ILE A 291 2.08 -11.73 -8.93
CA ILE A 291 3.34 -11.02 -9.17
C ILE A 291 4.46 -12.05 -9.32
N ASP A 292 5.46 -11.75 -10.15
CA ASP A 292 6.70 -12.52 -10.21
C ASP A 292 7.52 -12.26 -8.93
N ILE A 293 7.48 -13.22 -8.01
CA ILE A 293 8.12 -13.12 -6.69
C ILE A 293 9.65 -13.19 -6.84
N ASP A 294 10.15 -14.02 -7.77
CA ASP A 294 11.58 -14.20 -7.98
C ASP A 294 12.21 -12.91 -8.51
N TYR A 295 11.49 -12.19 -9.38
CA TYR A 295 11.94 -10.86 -9.83
C TYR A 295 12.15 -9.89 -8.67
N CYS A 296 11.13 -9.67 -7.82
CA CYS A 296 11.24 -8.65 -6.78
C CYS A 296 12.19 -9.05 -5.65
N THR A 297 12.23 -10.33 -5.27
CA THR A 297 13.12 -10.83 -4.22
C THR A 297 14.59 -10.73 -4.64
N ASN A 298 14.93 -11.16 -5.86
CA ASN A 298 16.29 -11.07 -6.38
C ASN A 298 16.72 -9.61 -6.61
N TYR A 299 15.84 -8.77 -7.16
CA TYR A 299 16.19 -7.39 -7.47
C TYR A 299 16.37 -6.52 -6.22
N LEU A 300 15.52 -6.72 -5.20
CA LEU A 300 15.55 -5.94 -3.96
C LEU A 300 16.41 -6.60 -2.87
N GLY A 301 16.76 -7.88 -2.99
CA GLY A 301 17.63 -8.58 -2.05
C GLY A 301 16.94 -8.92 -0.72
N PHE A 302 15.67 -9.36 -0.78
CA PHE A 302 14.96 -9.93 0.36
C PHE A 302 14.46 -11.34 0.01
N GLU A 303 14.23 -12.17 1.03
CA GLU A 303 13.76 -13.54 0.83
C GLU A 303 12.26 -13.65 1.09
N ALA A 304 11.56 -14.40 0.23
CA ALA A 304 10.19 -14.79 0.51
C ALA A 304 10.17 -15.86 1.62
N GLU A 305 9.45 -15.56 2.70
CA GLU A 305 9.28 -16.49 3.83
C GLU A 305 7.84 -16.98 3.95
N SER A 306 7.61 -17.95 4.84
CA SER A 306 6.25 -18.41 5.11
C SER A 306 5.41 -17.31 5.75
N LEU A 307 4.31 -16.98 5.06
CA LEU A 307 3.26 -16.10 5.56
C LEU A 307 2.54 -16.60 6.82
N ASP A 308 2.67 -17.88 7.15
CA ASP A 308 1.74 -18.57 8.04
C ASP A 308 1.66 -17.92 9.43
N ARG A 309 2.81 -17.54 10.02
CA ARG A 309 2.85 -16.90 11.35
C ARG A 309 2.17 -15.54 11.34
N VAL A 310 2.60 -14.65 10.45
CA VAL A 310 2.08 -13.27 10.36
C VAL A 310 0.60 -13.29 10.01
N PHE A 311 0.20 -14.19 9.11
CA PHE A 311 -1.18 -14.42 8.74
C PHE A 311 -2.03 -14.85 9.95
N GLU A 312 -1.58 -15.85 10.70
CA GLU A 312 -2.30 -16.34 11.88
C GLU A 312 -2.47 -15.25 12.94
N GLU A 313 -1.40 -14.49 13.22
CA GLU A 313 -1.43 -13.35 14.14
C GLU A 313 -2.42 -12.27 13.69
N THR A 314 -2.43 -11.93 12.39
CA THR A 314 -3.39 -10.99 11.80
C THR A 314 -4.83 -11.46 11.98
N VAL A 315 -5.13 -12.72 11.65
CA VAL A 315 -6.48 -13.27 11.77
C VAL A 315 -6.94 -13.30 13.23
N LYS A 316 -6.07 -13.71 14.17
CA LYS A 316 -6.36 -13.66 15.62
C LYS A 316 -6.63 -12.23 16.09
N LYS A 317 -5.87 -11.25 15.60
CA LYS A 317 -6.08 -9.83 15.96
C LYS A 317 -7.40 -9.29 15.41
N CYS A 318 -7.84 -9.71 14.23
CA CYS A 318 -9.14 -9.35 13.65
C CYS A 318 -10.34 -9.78 14.52
N MET A 319 -10.16 -10.82 15.34
CA MET A 319 -11.19 -11.36 16.25
C MET A 319 -11.26 -10.64 17.59
N LYS A 320 -10.27 -9.81 17.92
CA LYS A 320 -10.29 -8.93 19.11
C LYS A 320 -10.98 -7.60 18.78
#